data_AF-A0A940H7B0-F1
#
_entry.id   AF-A0A940H7B0-F1
#
_cell.length_a   1.000
_cell.length_b   1.000
_cell.length_c   1.000
_cell.angle_alpha   90.00
_cell.angle_beta   90.00
_cell.angle_gamma   90.00
#
_symmetry.space_group_name_H-M   'P 1'
#
loop_
_entity.id
_entity.type
_entity.pdbx_description
1 polymer ?
#
loop_
_entity_poly.entity_id
_entity_poly.type
_entity_poly.pdbx_seq_one_letter_code
_entity_poly.pdbx_strand_id
1 'polypeptide(L)'
;MNHSSTLRRRRLTTVIGIVVLAATAIGAAIVISQQSSATASVPTPSLTDGTLGVEDGMIKESDRISVFADTPAVSKLDPALLAAVRDAATSADRDGVRIHVNSGWRSPEYQNALRADAVQKYGSEEEAARWVATPEKSEHVSGDAVDLGPVAAQDWLSRHGAAFGLCQIYENEPWHFELRPGAVANGCPLMYADPTSDPRVDR
;
A
#
# COMPACT_ATOMS: atom_id res chain seq x y z
N MET A 1 20.32 64.45 -70.13
CA MET A 1 20.68 64.27 -68.71
C MET A 1 19.44 63.75 -67.98
N ASN A 2 19.55 62.54 -67.39
CA ASN A 2 18.79 61.93 -66.27
C ASN A 2 17.26 62.19 -66.13
N HIS A 3 16.36 61.22 -65.92
CA HIS A 3 16.46 60.07 -65.02
C HIS A 3 15.55 58.89 -65.41
N SER A 4 16.03 57.71 -65.04
CA SER A 4 15.40 56.39 -65.16
C SER A 4 14.56 56.03 -63.92
N SER A 5 13.69 55.03 -64.09
CA SER A 5 13.21 54.05 -63.08
C SER A 5 12.01 54.38 -62.19
N THR A 6 10.79 54.02 -62.63
CA THR A 6 9.61 53.89 -61.72
C THR A 6 8.66 52.73 -62.05
N LEU A 7 9.10 51.66 -62.75
CA LEU A 7 8.22 50.52 -63.08
C LEU A 7 8.54 49.19 -62.38
N ARG A 8 9.43 49.18 -61.37
CA ARG A 8 9.89 47.93 -60.70
C ARG A 8 9.49 47.82 -59.23
N ARG A 9 8.32 48.30 -58.82
CA ARG A 9 7.89 48.25 -57.40
C ARG A 9 6.50 47.68 -57.10
N ARG A 10 5.75 47.17 -58.09
CA ARG A 10 4.37 46.67 -57.88
C ARG A 10 4.14 45.17 -58.05
N ARG A 11 5.20 44.36 -58.24
CA ARG A 11 5.06 42.90 -58.46
C ARG A 11 5.72 42.01 -57.40
N LEU A 12 6.12 42.56 -56.24
CA LEU A 12 6.85 41.81 -55.21
C LEU A 12 6.12 41.65 -53.88
N THR A 13 4.83 42.01 -53.77
CA THR A 13 4.07 41.88 -52.51
C THR A 13 3.00 40.78 -52.53
N THR A 14 2.76 40.09 -53.65
CA THR A 14 1.69 39.07 -53.72
C THR A 14 2.18 37.64 -53.47
N VAL A 15 3.49 37.36 -53.52
CA VAL A 15 4.00 35.98 -53.39
C VAL A 15 4.30 35.55 -51.94
N ILE A 16 4.46 36.49 -51.00
CA ILE A 16 4.76 36.15 -49.60
C ILE A 16 3.48 35.80 -48.80
N GLY A 17 2.31 36.28 -49.22
CA GLY A 17 1.05 36.04 -48.49
C GLY A 17 0.46 34.64 -48.62
N ILE A 18 0.87 33.84 -49.60
CA ILE A 18 0.28 32.52 -49.88
C ILE A 18 1.05 31.37 -49.21
N VAL A 19 2.34 31.55 -48.88
CA VAL A 19 3.13 30.48 -48.24
C VAL A 19 2.91 30.39 -46.72
N VAL A 20 2.50 31.47 -46.07
CA VAL A 20 2.28 31.47 -44.59
C VAL A 20 0.92 30.88 -44.19
N LEU A 21 -0.06 30.81 -45.10
CA LEU A 21 -1.36 30.18 -44.82
C LEU A 21 -1.42 28.67 -45.11
N ALA A 22 -0.42 28.11 -45.80
CA ALA A 22 -0.33 26.66 -46.04
C ALA A 22 0.43 25.89 -44.94
N ALA A 23 1.22 26.57 -44.10
CA ALA A 23 1.99 25.93 -43.03
C ALA A 23 1.20 25.76 -41.71
N THR A 24 0.10 26.50 -41.52
CA THR A 24 -0.75 26.39 -40.32
C THR A 24 -1.86 25.35 -40.44
N ALA A 25 -2.17 24.88 -41.66
CA ALA A 25 -3.22 23.87 -41.87
C ALA A 25 -2.72 22.41 -41.77
N ILE A 26 -1.42 22.15 -41.86
CA ILE A 26 -0.85 20.79 -41.74
C ILE A 26 -0.42 20.47 -40.29
N GLY A 27 -0.06 21.49 -39.51
CA GLY A 27 0.30 21.32 -38.08
C GLY A 27 -0.89 20.97 -37.17
N ALA A 28 -2.12 21.32 -37.56
CA ALA A 28 -3.32 21.05 -36.75
C ALA A 28 -3.84 19.60 -36.88
N ALA A 29 -3.42 18.85 -37.91
CA ALA A 29 -3.93 17.50 -38.15
C ALA A 29 -3.12 16.38 -37.47
N ILE A 30 -1.90 16.67 -36.97
CA ILE A 30 -1.01 15.65 -36.36
C ILE A 30 -1.16 15.60 -34.83
N VAL A 31 -1.78 16.61 -34.21
CA VAL A 31 -1.93 16.68 -32.74
C VAL A 31 -3.19 15.96 -32.23
N ILE A 32 -4.12 15.58 -33.12
CA ILE A 32 -5.39 14.94 -32.72
C ILE A 32 -5.27 13.42 -32.54
N SER A 33 -4.22 12.78 -33.06
CA SER A 33 -4.11 11.31 -33.09
C SER A 33 -3.41 10.65 -31.89
N GLN A 34 -3.07 11.39 -30.83
CA GLN A 34 -2.40 10.82 -29.63
C GLN A 34 -3.33 10.59 -28.42
N GLN A 35 -4.62 10.88 -28.54
CA GLN A 35 -5.58 10.60 -27.47
C GLN A 35 -6.28 9.26 -27.73
N SER A 36 -5.69 8.15 -27.31
CA SER A 36 -6.41 6.94 -26.85
C SER A 36 -5.42 5.84 -26.49
N SER A 37 -4.77 6.01 -25.34
CA SER A 37 -4.37 4.88 -24.51
C SER A 37 -4.82 5.20 -23.09
N ALA A 38 -6.15 5.26 -22.90
CA ALA A 38 -6.69 5.03 -21.57
C ALA A 38 -6.41 3.55 -21.28
N THR A 39 -5.30 3.27 -20.61
CA THR A 39 -5.14 2.03 -19.86
C THR A 39 -6.40 1.89 -19.04
N ALA A 40 -7.21 0.86 -19.31
CA ALA A 40 -8.34 0.54 -18.45
C ALA A 40 -7.77 0.36 -17.05
N SER A 41 -8.01 1.33 -16.16
CA SER A 41 -7.76 1.17 -14.73
C SER A 41 -8.60 -0.03 -14.33
N VAL A 42 -7.96 -1.18 -14.09
CA VAL A 42 -8.63 -2.29 -13.42
C VAL A 42 -9.24 -1.68 -12.16
N PRO A 43 -10.56 -1.72 -11.97
CA PRO A 43 -11.16 -1.13 -10.79
C PRO A 43 -10.52 -1.81 -9.58
N THR A 44 -9.78 -1.05 -8.78
CA THR A 44 -9.30 -1.55 -7.50
C THR A 44 -10.55 -1.82 -6.67
N PRO A 45 -10.77 -3.07 -6.21
CA PRO A 45 -11.92 -3.35 -5.36
C PRO A 45 -11.85 -2.40 -4.16
N SER A 46 -12.91 -1.65 -3.91
CA SER A 46 -13.04 -0.86 -2.69
C SER A 46 -13.54 -1.79 -1.59
N LEU A 47 -13.15 -1.54 -0.34
CA LEU A 47 -13.72 -2.22 0.82
C LEU A 47 -15.25 -2.10 0.89
N THR A 48 -15.83 -1.13 0.16
CA THR A 48 -17.27 -0.84 0.12
C THR A 48 -18.03 -1.55 -1.01
N ASP A 49 -17.36 -2.17 -1.98
CA ASP A 49 -17.99 -2.81 -3.16
C ASP A 49 -18.55 -4.22 -2.86
N GLY A 50 -18.37 -4.72 -1.63
CA GLY A 50 -18.91 -6.00 -1.17
C GLY A 50 -18.28 -7.25 -1.82
N THR A 51 -17.23 -7.07 -2.62
CA THR A 51 -16.47 -8.13 -3.29
C THR A 51 -15.48 -8.83 -2.38
N LEU A 52 -14.98 -8.13 -1.35
CA LEU A 52 -14.04 -8.66 -0.36
C LEU A 52 -14.78 -9.20 0.87
N GLY A 53 -14.30 -10.32 1.40
CA GLY A 53 -14.94 -10.97 2.55
C GLY A 53 -13.99 -11.78 3.43
N VAL A 54 -14.56 -12.68 4.23
CA VAL A 54 -13.80 -13.52 5.18
C VAL A 54 -12.75 -14.37 4.47
N GLU A 55 -13.00 -14.80 3.23
CA GLU A 55 -12.07 -15.58 2.41
C GLU A 55 -10.79 -14.81 2.05
N ASP A 56 -10.90 -13.47 1.97
CA ASP A 56 -9.80 -12.53 1.74
C ASP A 56 -9.05 -12.17 3.02
N GLY A 57 -9.43 -12.74 4.16
CA GLY A 57 -8.88 -12.38 5.47
C GLY A 57 -9.50 -11.11 6.06
N MET A 58 -10.60 -10.61 5.49
CA MET A 58 -11.30 -9.46 6.03
C MET A 58 -11.98 -9.82 7.35
N ILE A 59 -11.64 -9.07 8.39
CA ILE A 59 -12.31 -9.09 9.68
C ILE A 59 -13.11 -7.78 9.77
N LYS A 60 -14.42 -7.87 10.01
CA LYS A 60 -15.24 -6.66 10.17
C LYS A 60 -14.83 -5.93 11.43
N GLU A 61 -14.89 -4.61 11.43
CA GLU A 61 -14.39 -3.80 12.54
C GLU A 61 -15.12 -4.04 13.88
N SER A 62 -16.38 -4.51 13.83
CA SER A 62 -17.13 -4.98 15.01
C SER A 62 -16.66 -6.33 15.53
N ASP A 63 -16.00 -7.11 14.67
CA ASP A 63 -15.68 -8.50 14.89
C ASP A 63 -14.22 -8.57 15.29
N ARG A 64 -13.96 -8.99 16.51
CA ARG A 64 -12.61 -9.36 16.96
C ARG A 64 -12.59 -10.86 17.02
N ILE A 65 -11.60 -11.48 16.38
CA ILE A 65 -11.56 -12.94 16.34
C ILE A 65 -10.47 -13.47 17.27
N SER A 66 -10.75 -14.65 17.83
CA SER A 66 -9.79 -15.35 18.66
C SER A 66 -8.55 -15.74 17.84
N VAL A 67 -7.38 -15.74 18.48
CA VAL A 67 -6.14 -16.31 17.88
C VAL A 67 -6.24 -17.82 17.62
N PHE A 68 -7.30 -18.46 18.12
CA PHE A 68 -7.63 -19.87 17.90
C PHE A 68 -8.76 -20.07 16.88
N ALA A 69 -9.26 -19.01 16.24
CA ALA A 69 -10.28 -19.12 15.21
C ALA A 69 -9.73 -19.84 13.96
N ASP A 70 -10.63 -20.48 13.21
CA ASP A 70 -10.31 -21.20 11.96
C ASP A 70 -10.65 -20.37 10.71
N THR A 71 -10.68 -19.05 10.84
CA THR A 71 -10.92 -18.13 9.71
C THR A 71 -9.63 -17.95 8.90
N PRO A 72 -9.70 -17.65 7.58
CA PRO A 72 -8.52 -17.40 6.74
C PRO A 72 -7.54 -16.38 7.31
N ALA A 73 -8.01 -15.32 7.97
CA ALA A 73 -7.15 -14.34 8.63
C ALA A 73 -6.20 -14.94 9.69
N VAL A 74 -6.55 -16.09 10.28
CA VAL A 74 -5.74 -16.80 11.29
C VAL A 74 -5.11 -18.06 10.70
N SER A 75 -5.88 -18.86 9.97
CA SER A 75 -5.43 -20.16 9.47
C SER A 75 -4.41 -20.08 8.33
N LYS A 76 -4.28 -18.94 7.65
CA LYS A 76 -3.27 -18.68 6.61
C LYS A 76 -2.04 -17.91 7.11
N LEU A 77 -1.93 -17.62 8.41
CA LEU A 77 -0.67 -17.14 8.97
C LEU A 77 0.42 -18.21 8.84
N ASP A 78 1.67 -17.78 8.79
CA ASP A 78 2.81 -18.70 8.87
C ASP A 78 2.64 -19.61 10.11
N PRO A 79 2.81 -20.93 9.98
CA PRO A 79 2.55 -21.86 11.07
C PRO A 79 3.40 -21.59 12.32
N ALA A 80 4.65 -21.11 12.16
CA ALA A 80 5.50 -20.79 13.29
C ALA A 80 5.06 -19.50 13.97
N LEU A 81 4.67 -18.48 13.20
CA LEU A 81 4.05 -17.27 13.75
C LEU A 81 2.77 -17.61 14.54
N LEU A 82 1.87 -18.39 13.94
CA LEU A 82 0.61 -18.76 14.58
C LEU A 82 0.83 -19.54 15.89
N ALA A 83 1.82 -20.43 15.93
CA ALA A 83 2.20 -21.14 17.14
C ALA A 83 2.67 -20.16 18.24
N ALA A 84 3.59 -19.25 17.90
CA ALA A 84 4.08 -18.23 18.83
C ALA A 84 2.96 -17.33 19.38
N VAL A 85 2.04 -16.89 18.52
CA VAL A 85 0.87 -16.08 18.91
C VAL A 85 -0.03 -16.84 19.89
N ARG A 86 -0.27 -18.13 19.66
CA ARG A 86 -1.11 -18.96 20.54
C ARG A 86 -0.45 -19.24 21.88
N ASP A 87 0.87 -19.45 21.90
CA ASP A 87 1.65 -19.61 23.14
C ASP A 87 1.63 -18.31 23.96
N ALA A 88 1.86 -17.16 23.31
CA ALA A 88 1.79 -15.85 23.94
C ALA A 88 0.39 -15.57 24.49
N ALA A 89 -0.67 -15.84 23.72
CA ALA A 89 -2.05 -15.65 24.17
C ALA A 89 -2.41 -16.54 25.36
N THR A 90 -1.92 -17.79 25.39
CA THR A 90 -2.11 -18.70 26.53
C THR A 90 -1.41 -18.19 27.78
N SER A 91 -0.22 -17.60 27.64
CA SER A 91 0.50 -17.01 28.77
C SER A 91 -0.16 -15.72 29.25
N ALA A 92 -0.53 -14.82 28.34
CA ALA A 92 -1.19 -13.56 28.64
C ALA A 92 -2.52 -13.76 29.38
N ASP A 93 -3.27 -14.81 29.04
CA ASP A 93 -4.54 -15.14 29.71
C ASP A 93 -4.35 -15.44 31.20
N ARG A 94 -3.21 -16.04 31.59
CA ARG A 94 -2.85 -16.28 33.01
C ARG A 94 -2.59 -15.00 33.77
N ASP A 95 -2.19 -13.94 33.06
CA ASP A 95 -2.01 -12.59 33.60
C ASP A 95 -3.28 -11.74 33.47
N GLY A 96 -4.40 -12.33 33.03
CA GLY A 96 -5.69 -11.64 32.85
C GLY A 96 -5.76 -10.80 31.57
N VAL A 97 -4.84 -10.97 30.62
CA VAL A 97 -4.76 -10.23 29.37
C VAL A 97 -5.24 -11.09 28.20
N ARG A 98 -6.34 -10.69 27.56
CA ARG A 98 -6.92 -11.40 26.40
C ARG A 98 -6.41 -10.82 25.09
N ILE A 99 -5.71 -11.64 24.31
CA ILE A 99 -5.24 -11.28 22.96
C ILE A 99 -6.29 -11.70 21.90
N HIS A 100 -6.58 -10.80 20.96
CA HIS A 100 -7.37 -11.09 19.75
C HIS A 100 -6.66 -10.56 18.51
N VAL A 101 -7.07 -11.07 17.35
CA VAL A 101 -6.58 -10.63 16.05
C VAL A 101 -7.47 -9.51 15.54
N ASN A 102 -6.88 -8.35 15.29
CA ASN A 102 -7.51 -7.24 14.56
C ASN A 102 -7.38 -7.48 13.04
N SER A 103 -6.23 -7.98 12.62
CA SER A 103 -5.95 -8.35 11.24
C SER A 103 -4.85 -9.40 11.21
N GLY A 104 -4.96 -10.42 10.35
CA GLY A 104 -3.93 -11.42 10.19
C GLY A 104 -3.56 -11.56 8.73
N TRP A 105 -3.62 -12.76 8.16
CA TRP A 105 -3.41 -12.93 6.73
C TRP A 105 -4.42 -12.13 5.91
N ARG A 106 -3.98 -11.56 4.78
CA ARG A 106 -4.81 -10.81 3.83
C ARG A 106 -4.55 -11.28 2.40
N SER A 107 -5.59 -11.32 1.56
CA SER A 107 -5.39 -11.50 0.11
C SER A 107 -4.70 -10.27 -0.51
N PRO A 108 -3.98 -10.42 -1.63
CA PRO A 108 -3.44 -9.28 -2.37
C PRO A 108 -4.51 -8.26 -2.77
N GLU A 109 -5.72 -8.73 -3.12
CA GLU A 109 -6.86 -7.89 -3.49
C GLU A 109 -7.33 -7.05 -2.30
N TYR A 110 -7.42 -7.65 -1.11
CA TYR A 110 -7.76 -6.92 0.10
C TYR A 110 -6.68 -5.90 0.49
N GLN A 111 -5.40 -6.27 0.37
CA GLN A 111 -4.30 -5.35 0.63
C GLN A 111 -4.31 -4.15 -0.34
N ASN A 112 -4.63 -4.37 -1.61
CA ASN A 112 -4.80 -3.30 -2.60
C ASN A 112 -5.95 -2.35 -2.25
N ALA A 113 -7.08 -2.89 -1.80
CA ALA A 113 -8.22 -2.10 -1.34
C ALA A 113 -7.84 -1.22 -0.15
N LEU A 114 -7.16 -1.79 0.85
CA LEU A 114 -6.65 -1.04 2.01
C LEU A 114 -5.71 0.09 1.59
N ARG A 115 -4.83 -0.17 0.61
CA ARG A 115 -3.90 0.84 0.11
C ARG A 115 -4.65 1.98 -0.60
N ALA A 116 -5.62 1.66 -1.44
CA ALA A 116 -6.43 2.67 -2.13
C ALA A 116 -7.21 3.56 -1.14
N ASP A 117 -7.75 2.97 -0.07
CA ASP A 117 -8.44 3.72 0.98
C ASP A 117 -7.47 4.58 1.81
N ALA A 118 -6.25 4.08 2.07
CA ALA A 118 -5.21 4.86 2.72
C ALA A 118 -4.77 6.06 1.86
N VAL A 119 -4.66 5.92 0.53
CA VAL A 119 -4.36 7.03 -0.38
C VAL A 119 -5.47 8.09 -0.32
N GLN A 120 -6.73 7.67 -0.32
CA GLN A 120 -7.86 8.61 -0.17
C GLN A 120 -7.82 9.33 1.19
N LYS A 121 -7.45 8.63 2.26
CA LYS A 121 -7.38 9.17 3.62
C LYS A 121 -6.20 10.14 3.82
N TYR A 122 -5.03 9.80 3.31
CA TYR A 122 -3.78 10.53 3.57
C TYR A 122 -3.36 11.47 2.43
N GLY A 123 -4.04 11.39 1.28
CA GLY A 123 -3.91 12.34 0.18
C GLY A 123 -2.80 12.03 -0.84
N SER A 124 -1.92 11.07 -0.56
CA SER A 124 -0.89 10.62 -1.51
C SER A 124 -0.49 9.16 -1.29
N GLU A 125 0.10 8.54 -2.32
CA GLU A 125 0.70 7.22 -2.21
C GLU A 125 1.88 7.18 -1.23
N GLU A 126 2.64 8.27 -1.16
CA GLU A 126 3.80 8.41 -0.28
C GLU A 126 3.38 8.42 1.20
N GLU A 127 2.38 9.24 1.56
CA GLU A 127 1.88 9.28 2.94
C GLU A 127 1.14 7.99 3.31
N ALA A 128 0.39 7.40 2.37
CA ALA A 128 -0.25 6.10 2.60
C ALA A 128 0.76 4.97 2.82
N ALA A 129 1.94 5.04 2.20
CA ALA A 129 2.99 4.03 2.34
C ALA A 129 3.50 3.85 3.77
N ARG A 130 3.37 4.90 4.59
CA ARG A 130 3.76 4.90 6.01
C ARG A 130 2.85 4.05 6.90
N TRP A 131 1.70 3.62 6.39
CA TRP A 131 0.67 2.91 7.16
C TRP A 131 0.18 1.63 6.50
N VAL A 132 0.23 1.55 5.17
CA VAL A 132 -0.29 0.40 4.42
C VAL A 132 0.68 0.09 3.30
N ALA A 133 1.38 -1.04 3.37
CA ALA A 133 2.29 -1.51 2.31
C ALA A 133 1.54 -1.90 1.02
N THR A 134 2.26 -1.99 -0.10
CA THR A 134 1.72 -2.62 -1.33
C THR A 134 1.57 -4.14 -1.12
N PRO A 135 0.78 -4.84 -1.94
CA PRO A 135 0.61 -6.29 -1.80
C PRO A 135 1.93 -7.08 -1.81
N GLU A 136 2.88 -6.68 -2.65
CA GLU A 136 4.18 -7.34 -2.82
C GLU A 136 5.07 -7.18 -1.59
N LYS A 137 4.85 -6.11 -0.82
CA LYS A 137 5.67 -5.71 0.33
C LYS A 137 5.02 -6.02 1.68
N SER A 138 3.76 -6.43 1.68
CA SER A 138 2.99 -6.62 2.90
C SER A 138 3.26 -8.00 3.50
N GLU A 139 3.85 -8.02 4.70
CA GLU A 139 4.05 -9.25 5.47
C GLU A 139 2.70 -9.89 5.90
N HIS A 140 1.58 -9.15 5.87
CA HIS A 140 0.24 -9.75 6.02
C HIS A 140 -0.17 -10.62 4.82
N VAL A 141 0.33 -10.31 3.62
CA VAL A 141 0.01 -11.07 2.40
C VAL A 141 0.79 -12.39 2.37
N SER A 142 2.04 -12.39 2.83
CA SER A 142 2.82 -13.61 3.02
C SER A 142 2.39 -14.43 4.24
N GLY A 143 1.66 -13.82 5.19
CA GLY A 143 1.24 -14.46 6.43
C GLY A 143 2.28 -14.36 7.55
N ASP A 144 3.32 -13.55 7.37
CA ASP A 144 4.43 -13.35 8.29
C ASP A 144 4.19 -12.24 9.34
N ALA A 145 3.06 -11.53 9.25
CA ALA A 145 2.64 -10.51 10.21
C ALA A 145 1.21 -10.68 10.71
N VAL A 146 0.95 -10.16 11.91
CA VAL A 146 -0.36 -10.14 12.55
C VAL A 146 -0.55 -8.87 13.38
N ASP A 147 -1.74 -8.27 13.27
CA ASP A 147 -2.18 -7.13 14.05
C ASP A 147 -2.97 -7.62 15.26
N LEU A 148 -2.44 -7.37 16.45
CA LEU A 148 -2.99 -7.87 17.71
C LEU A 148 -3.59 -6.74 18.57
N GLY A 149 -4.66 -7.08 19.27
CA GLY A 149 -5.37 -6.20 20.19
C GLY A 149 -5.82 -6.92 21.45
N PRO A 150 -6.38 -6.19 22.44
CA PRO A 150 -6.51 -4.73 22.50
C PRO A 150 -5.19 -4.05 22.91
N VAL A 151 -5.20 -2.73 23.16
CA VAL A 151 -4.03 -1.97 23.65
C VAL A 151 -3.37 -2.62 24.87
N ALA A 152 -4.15 -3.19 25.81
CA ALA A 152 -3.60 -3.91 26.94
C ALA A 152 -2.80 -5.17 26.55
N ALA A 153 -3.19 -5.85 25.47
CA ALA A 153 -2.42 -6.96 24.91
C ALA A 153 -1.16 -6.47 24.21
N GLN A 154 -1.22 -5.34 23.49
CA GLN A 154 -0.04 -4.72 22.86
C GLN A 154 1.00 -4.32 23.92
N ASP A 155 0.55 -3.71 25.02
CA ASP A 155 1.41 -3.37 26.16
C ASP A 155 1.98 -4.61 26.87
N TRP A 156 1.20 -5.70 26.95
CA TRP A 156 1.73 -6.97 27.47
C TRP A 156 2.79 -7.55 26.51
N LEU A 157 2.51 -7.58 25.20
CA LEU A 157 3.42 -8.10 24.19
C LEU A 157 4.69 -7.26 24.06
N SER A 158 4.65 -5.95 24.29
CA SER A 158 5.87 -5.11 24.29
C SER A 158 6.84 -5.51 25.41
N ARG A 159 6.34 -6.01 26.54
CA ARG A 159 7.14 -6.47 27.68
C ARG A 159 7.50 -7.95 27.62
N HIS A 160 6.63 -8.79 27.07
CA HIS A 160 6.72 -10.25 27.18
C HIS A 160 6.91 -10.95 25.82
N GLY A 161 6.62 -10.27 24.70
CA GLY A 161 6.56 -10.85 23.36
C GLY A 161 7.88 -11.49 22.91
N ALA A 162 9.02 -10.91 23.28
CA ALA A 162 10.34 -11.44 22.93
C ALA A 162 10.55 -12.89 23.40
N ALA A 163 9.95 -13.29 24.54
CA ALA A 163 10.03 -14.67 25.04
C ALA A 163 9.35 -15.71 24.12
N PHE A 164 8.46 -15.24 23.24
CA PHE A 164 7.78 -16.05 22.22
C PHE A 164 8.33 -15.79 20.81
N GLY A 165 9.34 -14.93 20.69
CA GLY A 165 9.81 -14.44 19.40
C GLY A 165 8.87 -13.43 18.73
N LEU A 166 7.85 -12.90 19.41
CA LEU A 166 6.93 -11.92 18.84
C LEU A 166 7.44 -10.51 19.09
N CYS A 167 7.66 -9.76 18.03
CA CYS A 167 8.22 -8.42 18.10
C CYS A 167 7.36 -7.40 17.38
N GLN A 168 7.12 -6.26 18.03
CA GLN A 168 6.67 -5.05 17.35
C GLN A 168 7.80 -4.60 16.42
N ILE A 169 7.47 -4.37 15.15
CA ILE A 169 8.47 -4.05 14.12
C ILE A 169 8.48 -2.55 13.80
N TYR A 170 7.31 -1.91 13.84
CA TYR A 170 7.13 -0.52 13.45
C TYR A 170 6.73 0.33 14.65
N GLU A 171 7.44 1.44 14.87
CA GLU A 171 7.18 2.35 16.00
C GLU A 171 5.78 2.98 15.93
N ASN A 172 5.30 3.28 14.73
CA ASN A 172 3.98 3.86 14.48
C ASN A 172 2.82 2.85 14.53
N GLU A 173 3.10 1.54 14.64
CA GLU A 173 2.10 0.47 14.61
C GLU A 173 2.27 -0.47 15.82
N PRO A 174 1.86 -0.04 17.03
CA PRO A 174 1.95 -0.87 18.25
C PRO A 174 1.11 -2.15 18.21
N TRP A 175 0.25 -2.29 17.20
CA TRP A 175 -0.52 -3.49 16.94
C TRP A 175 0.20 -4.52 16.05
N HIS A 176 1.21 -4.12 15.26
CA HIS A 176 1.83 -4.97 14.22
C HIS A 176 2.96 -5.81 14.80
N PHE A 177 2.78 -7.14 14.82
CA PHE A 177 3.78 -8.09 15.31
C PHE A 177 4.21 -9.07 14.22
N GLU A 178 5.51 -9.36 14.19
CA GLU A 178 6.10 -10.41 13.35
C GLU A 178 6.91 -11.40 14.19
N LEU A 179 7.13 -12.60 13.64
CA LEU A 179 8.01 -13.58 14.27
C LEU A 179 9.49 -13.22 14.03
N ARG A 180 10.24 -13.20 15.13
CA ARG A 180 11.70 -13.06 15.22
C ARG A 180 12.23 -14.15 16.12
N PRO A 181 12.55 -15.35 15.58
CA PRO A 181 12.96 -16.49 16.41
C PRO A 181 14.17 -16.18 17.30
N GLY A 182 15.09 -15.35 16.82
CA GLY A 182 16.25 -14.89 17.58
C GLY A 182 15.93 -14.01 18.79
N ALA A 183 14.71 -13.47 18.90
CA ALA A 183 14.34 -12.57 20.00
C ALA A 183 14.22 -13.27 21.35
N VAL A 184 13.98 -14.59 21.35
CA VAL A 184 13.99 -15.40 22.57
C VAL A 184 15.35 -15.35 23.27
N ALA A 185 16.44 -15.29 22.48
CA ALA A 185 17.81 -15.21 23.00
C ALA A 185 18.33 -13.77 23.14
N ASN A 186 17.95 -12.89 22.21
CA ASN A 186 18.61 -11.59 22.04
C ASN A 186 17.70 -10.39 22.33
N GLY A 187 16.42 -10.61 22.63
CA GLY A 187 15.41 -9.55 22.63
C GLY A 187 14.99 -9.14 21.21
N CYS A 188 13.95 -8.32 21.11
CA CYS A 188 13.47 -7.84 19.82
C CYS A 188 14.48 -6.91 19.14
N PRO A 189 14.54 -6.92 17.79
CA PRO A 189 15.36 -5.96 17.06
C PRO A 189 14.87 -4.53 17.32
N LEU A 190 15.72 -3.55 16.98
CA LEU A 190 15.28 -2.16 16.93
C LEU A 190 14.12 -2.02 15.93
N MET A 191 13.11 -1.26 16.34
CA MET A 191 11.97 -0.97 15.48
C MET A 191 12.38 -0.01 14.35
N TYR A 192 11.71 -0.15 13.22
CA TYR A 192 11.73 0.84 12.16
C TYR A 192 10.68 1.92 12.46
N ALA A 193 10.86 3.14 11.95
CA ALA A 193 9.92 4.23 12.22
C ALA A 193 8.53 3.92 11.67
N ASP A 194 8.49 3.33 10.48
CA ASP A 194 7.32 2.83 9.76
C ASP A 194 7.74 1.87 8.63
N PRO A 195 6.82 1.19 7.93
CA PRO A 195 7.14 0.25 6.86
C PRO A 195 8.04 0.80 5.73
N THR A 196 8.04 2.11 5.49
CA THR A 196 8.87 2.72 4.42
C THR A 196 10.35 2.76 4.78
N SER A 197 10.69 2.60 6.06
CA SER A 197 12.05 2.57 6.57
C SER A 197 12.61 1.15 6.77
N ASP A 198 11.85 0.12 6.39
CA ASP A 198 12.21 -1.27 6.53
C ASP A 198 12.92 -1.82 5.27
N PRO A 199 14.24 -2.06 5.30
CA PRO A 199 14.96 -2.55 4.13
C PRO A 199 14.57 -3.98 3.75
N ARG A 200 13.85 -4.70 4.62
CA ARG A 200 13.44 -6.08 4.36
C ARG A 200 12.29 -6.16 3.38
N VAL A 201 11.51 -5.10 3.17
CA VAL A 201 10.35 -5.16 2.26
C VAL A 201 10.71 -4.82 0.80
N ASP A 202 11.98 -4.52 0.52
CA ASP A 202 12.49 -4.20 -0.83
C ASP A 202 13.09 -5.41 -1.56
N ARG A 203 12.51 -6.61 -1.37
CA ARG A 203 13.03 -7.88 -1.92
C ARG A 203 12.73 -8.08 -3.40
#